data_AF-F2BBS5-F1
#
_entry.id   AF-F2BBS5-F1
#
_cell.length_a   1.000
_cell.length_b   1.000
_cell.length_c   1.000
_cell.angle_alpha   90.00
_cell.angle_beta   90.00
_cell.angle_gamma   90.00
#
_symmetry.space_group_name_H-M   'P 1'
#
loop_
_entity.id
_entity.type
_entity.pdbx_description
1 polymer ?
#
loop_
_entity_poly.entity_id
_entity_poly.type
_entity_poly.pdbx_seq_one_letter_code
_entity_poly.pdbx_strand_id
1 'polypeptide(L)'
;MHYCRFGCNTSFLCFSDGLPPPESLFQHPFKQGNIMSSDTQNELSFAKKLKEQTTTVHDSVDNLVMSVEPFANNENYIKFLKLQSVFHKAVDHIYKDAALNKAIPELEYMARYDAVVKDLADLGEQPYAYDKELPHETGNKAIGWLYCAEGSNLGAAFLFKHAKKLDFDGENGARHLAPHPDGRGKHWRAFVELLNALPLDEAAQAEAIQGAKEAFAFYKVVLRETFGLPANAEAPAGMQAHRH
;
A
#
# COMPACT_ATOMS: atom_id res chain seq x y z
N MET A 1 21.48 -52.81 9.15
CA MET A 1 20.54 -53.35 8.14
C MET A 1 20.36 -52.28 7.06
N HIS A 2 20.84 -52.60 5.84
CA HIS A 2 20.63 -51.99 4.49
C HIS A 2 20.54 -50.45 4.41
N TYR A 3 21.45 -49.65 3.80
CA TYR A 3 22.35 -49.74 2.62
C TYR A 3 21.68 -50.07 1.28
N CYS A 4 21.55 -49.07 0.40
CA CYS A 4 22.24 -48.93 -0.92
C CYS A 4 21.53 -47.88 -1.80
N ARG A 5 22.16 -46.84 -2.37
CA ARG A 5 23.29 -46.68 -3.34
C ARG A 5 22.82 -46.62 -4.80
N PHE A 6 23.20 -45.50 -5.43
CA PHE A 6 23.38 -45.17 -6.86
C PHE A 6 23.31 -46.30 -7.91
N GLY A 7 22.77 -45.96 -9.08
CA GLY A 7 22.97 -46.65 -10.35
C GLY A 7 22.80 -45.72 -11.55
N CYS A 8 23.93 -45.22 -12.05
CA CYS A 8 24.08 -44.65 -13.40
C CYS A 8 24.10 -45.80 -14.41
N ASN A 9 23.48 -45.65 -15.59
CA ASN A 9 24.07 -46.26 -16.79
C ASN A 9 23.67 -45.55 -18.09
N THR A 10 24.65 -45.54 -18.98
CA THR A 10 24.82 -44.73 -20.19
C THR A 10 24.59 -45.55 -21.46
N SER A 11 24.15 -44.85 -22.53
CA SER A 11 24.54 -45.00 -23.95
C SER A 11 24.08 -46.18 -24.82
N PHE A 12 23.43 -45.86 -25.96
CA PHE A 12 23.87 -46.07 -27.37
C PHE A 12 22.70 -45.66 -28.32
N LEU A 13 22.81 -44.64 -29.21
CA LEU A 13 23.26 -44.65 -30.63
C LEU A 13 22.53 -45.70 -31.50
N CYS A 14 22.07 -45.50 -32.75
CA CYS A 14 21.91 -44.41 -33.74
C CYS A 14 21.24 -45.06 -35.00
N PHE A 15 20.94 -44.26 -36.05
CA PHE A 15 20.55 -44.60 -37.44
C PHE A 15 19.05 -44.91 -37.71
N SER A 16 18.39 -44.45 -38.78
CA SER A 16 18.66 -43.48 -39.86
C SER A 16 17.46 -43.43 -40.81
N ASP A 17 17.22 -42.24 -41.39
CA ASP A 17 16.78 -41.91 -42.76
C ASP A 17 15.63 -42.66 -43.46
N GLY A 18 14.68 -41.86 -43.97
CA GLY A 18 13.77 -42.24 -45.06
C GLY A 18 12.78 -41.13 -45.41
N LEU A 19 13.05 -40.37 -46.48
CA LEU A 19 12.16 -39.38 -47.12
C LEU A 19 11.73 -39.90 -48.53
N PRO A 20 10.74 -39.28 -49.21
CA PRO A 20 9.44 -39.83 -49.64
C PRO A 20 9.37 -40.13 -51.16
N PRO A 21 8.18 -40.44 -51.77
CA PRO A 21 7.47 -39.46 -52.65
C PRO A 21 5.92 -39.73 -52.82
N PRO A 22 5.18 -39.26 -53.87
CA PRO A 22 4.61 -37.91 -54.03
C PRO A 22 3.09 -37.84 -54.45
N GLU A 23 2.54 -36.61 -54.49
CA GLU A 23 1.39 -36.05 -55.29
C GLU A 23 -0.03 -36.69 -55.14
N SER A 24 -1.19 -36.02 -55.22
CA SER A 24 -1.59 -34.78 -55.93
C SER A 24 -2.96 -34.25 -55.43
N LEU A 25 -3.17 -32.93 -55.60
CA LEU A 25 -4.41 -32.23 -56.00
C LEU A 25 -5.70 -32.37 -55.16
N PHE A 26 -6.07 -31.30 -54.44
CA PHE A 26 -7.36 -30.59 -54.62
C PHE A 26 -7.27 -29.19 -54.00
N GLN A 27 -7.49 -28.19 -54.85
CA GLN A 27 -7.71 -26.78 -54.49
C GLN A 27 -9.18 -26.57 -54.10
N HIS A 28 -9.46 -25.84 -53.02
CA HIS A 28 -10.60 -24.91 -52.90
C HIS A 28 -10.45 -23.99 -51.67
N PRO A 29 -11.09 -22.80 -51.66
CA PRO A 29 -10.47 -21.58 -51.17
C PRO A 29 -10.72 -21.29 -49.68
N PHE A 30 -9.71 -20.67 -49.07
CA PHE A 30 -9.77 -19.96 -47.79
C PHE A 30 -10.93 -18.96 -47.78
N LYS A 31 -11.84 -19.10 -46.82
CA LYS A 31 -12.65 -17.97 -46.30
C LYS A 31 -12.12 -17.60 -44.92
N GLN A 32 -11.89 -16.29 -44.76
CA GLN A 32 -11.38 -15.61 -43.58
C GLN A 32 -11.76 -16.29 -42.27
N GLY A 33 -10.73 -16.68 -41.50
CA GLY A 33 -10.86 -16.84 -40.07
C GLY A 33 -11.30 -15.51 -39.47
N ASN A 34 -12.40 -15.55 -38.74
CA ASN A 34 -12.74 -14.49 -37.79
C ASN A 34 -11.65 -14.56 -36.72
N ILE A 35 -10.65 -13.69 -36.80
CA ILE A 35 -9.72 -13.46 -35.70
C ILE A 35 -10.58 -12.84 -34.60
N MET A 36 -11.08 -13.66 -33.68
CA MET A 36 -11.39 -13.16 -32.36
C MET A 36 -10.07 -12.69 -31.79
N SER A 37 -9.86 -11.37 -31.83
CA SER A 37 -8.85 -10.71 -31.03
C SER A 37 -9.12 -11.12 -29.58
N SER A 38 -8.37 -12.11 -29.12
CA SER A 38 -8.18 -12.35 -27.69
C SER A 38 -7.24 -11.27 -27.18
N ASP A 39 -7.68 -10.01 -27.26
CA ASP A 39 -7.19 -8.97 -26.39
C ASP A 39 -7.77 -9.28 -25.01
N THR A 40 -7.19 -10.30 -24.38
CA THR A 40 -7.22 -10.41 -22.93
C THR A 40 -6.32 -9.26 -22.47
N GLN A 41 -6.87 -8.04 -22.50
CA GLN A 41 -6.26 -6.92 -21.82
C GLN A 41 -6.05 -7.41 -20.40
N ASN A 42 -4.79 -7.42 -19.98
CA ASN A 42 -4.39 -7.85 -18.66
C ASN A 42 -4.92 -6.79 -17.69
N GLU A 43 -6.22 -6.87 -17.34
CA GLU A 43 -6.86 -5.89 -16.48
C GLU A 43 -6.09 -5.83 -15.17
N LEU A 44 -5.55 -4.65 -14.89
CA LEU A 44 -4.83 -4.40 -13.66
C LEU A 44 -5.77 -4.66 -12.48
N SER A 45 -5.28 -5.39 -11.47
CA SER A 45 -6.04 -5.58 -10.24
C SER A 45 -6.34 -4.22 -9.60
N PHE A 46 -7.42 -4.14 -8.83
CA PHE A 46 -7.86 -2.89 -8.20
C PHE A 46 -6.73 -2.22 -7.38
N ALA A 47 -6.00 -2.99 -6.56
CA ALA A 47 -4.87 -2.47 -5.79
C ALA A 47 -3.72 -1.94 -6.67
N LYS A 48 -3.49 -2.51 -7.86
CA LYS A 48 -2.50 -1.98 -8.82
C LYS A 48 -2.98 -0.65 -9.40
N LYS A 49 -4.26 -0.53 -9.78
CA LYS A 49 -4.85 0.73 -10.25
C LYS A 49 -4.72 1.83 -9.19
N LEU A 50 -5.03 1.52 -7.93
CA LEU A 50 -4.81 2.43 -6.79
C LEU A 50 -3.36 2.91 -6.73
N LYS A 51 -2.39 1.97 -6.67
CA LYS A 51 -0.97 2.31 -6.61
C LYS A 51 -0.53 3.20 -7.78
N GLU A 52 -0.85 2.82 -9.01
CA GLU A 52 -0.46 3.57 -10.21
C GLU A 52 -1.03 5.00 -10.18
N GLN A 53 -2.30 5.15 -9.78
CA GLN A 53 -2.96 6.44 -9.76
C GLN A 53 -2.64 7.32 -8.55
N THR A 54 -1.99 6.77 -7.51
CA THR A 54 -1.61 7.53 -6.31
C THR A 54 -0.10 7.66 -6.13
N THR A 55 0.74 7.05 -6.97
CA THR A 55 2.20 7.07 -6.79
C THR A 55 2.76 8.49 -6.75
N THR A 56 2.34 9.37 -7.68
CA THR A 56 2.83 10.76 -7.71
C THR A 56 2.48 11.54 -6.45
N VAL A 57 1.24 11.41 -5.96
CA VAL A 57 0.82 12.13 -4.75
C VAL A 57 1.46 11.53 -3.51
N HIS A 58 1.61 10.21 -3.43
CA HIS A 58 2.36 9.52 -2.38
C HIS A 58 3.81 10.04 -2.30
N ASP A 59 4.53 10.09 -3.42
CA ASP A 59 5.90 10.59 -3.47
C ASP A 59 5.97 12.06 -3.02
N SER A 60 4.97 12.87 -3.34
CA SER A 60 4.89 14.26 -2.83
C SER A 60 4.70 14.33 -1.31
N VAL A 61 3.91 13.41 -0.73
CA VAL A 61 3.73 13.32 0.73
C VAL A 61 5.03 12.89 1.40
N ASP A 62 5.67 11.83 0.92
CA ASP A 62 6.93 11.34 1.48
C ASP A 62 8.01 12.42 1.48
N ASN A 63 8.19 13.08 0.33
CA ASN A 63 9.13 14.19 0.21
C ASN A 63 8.80 15.34 1.18
N LEU A 64 7.52 15.72 1.32
CA LEU A 64 7.12 16.82 2.20
C LEU A 64 7.29 16.45 3.69
N VAL A 65 7.01 15.20 4.06
CA VAL A 65 7.30 14.68 5.41
C VAL A 65 8.79 14.77 5.70
N MET A 66 9.64 14.39 4.75
CA MET A 66 11.09 14.43 5.00
C MET A 66 11.66 15.85 4.99
N SER A 67 11.07 16.78 4.22
CA SER A 67 11.55 18.16 4.18
C SER A 67 11.24 18.96 5.47
N VAL A 68 10.33 18.48 6.32
CA VAL A 68 10.07 19.09 7.65
C VAL A 68 10.89 18.45 8.78
N GLU A 69 11.80 17.54 8.44
CA GLU A 69 12.77 16.92 9.36
C GLU A 69 12.14 16.41 10.68
N PRO A 70 11.17 15.48 10.62
CA PRO A 70 10.38 15.05 11.77
C PRO A 70 11.22 14.32 12.84
N PHE A 71 12.45 13.92 12.50
CA PHE A 71 13.38 13.22 13.39
C PHE A 71 14.59 14.06 13.81
N ALA A 72 14.58 15.37 13.56
CA ALA A 72 15.69 16.25 13.94
C ALA A 72 15.82 16.39 15.47
N ASN A 73 14.69 16.37 16.19
CA ASN A 73 14.60 16.50 17.64
C ASN A 73 13.19 16.07 18.11
N ASN A 74 13.01 15.99 19.44
CA ASN A 74 11.74 15.59 20.04
C ASN A 74 10.58 16.55 19.73
N GLU A 75 10.83 17.85 19.58
CA GLU A 75 9.78 18.83 19.26
C GLU A 75 9.17 18.58 17.87
N ASN A 76 10.02 18.36 16.87
CA ASN A 76 9.58 17.99 15.53
C ASN A 76 8.91 16.62 15.50
N TYR A 77 9.38 15.68 16.32
CA TYR A 77 8.74 14.37 16.40
C TYR A 77 7.34 14.44 17.04
N ILE A 78 7.14 15.29 18.04
CA ILE A 78 5.80 15.57 18.61
C ILE A 78 4.88 16.15 17.54
N LYS A 79 5.36 17.09 16.71
CA LYS A 79 4.57 17.60 15.57
C LYS A 79 4.21 16.49 14.60
N PHE A 80 5.14 15.57 14.32
CA PHE A 80 4.85 14.40 13.51
C PHE A 80 3.79 13.48 14.14
N LEU A 81 3.86 13.20 15.44
CA LEU A 81 2.85 12.42 16.15
C LEU A 81 1.47 13.11 16.16
N LYS A 82 1.42 14.45 16.27
CA LYS A 82 0.17 15.22 16.16
C LYS A 82 -0.45 15.04 14.78
N LEU A 83 0.34 15.17 13.71
CA LEU A 83 -0.08 14.87 12.33
C LEU A 83 -0.63 13.43 12.20
N GLN A 84 0.11 12.43 12.71
CA GLN A 84 -0.34 11.02 12.70
C GLN A 84 -1.66 10.84 13.46
N SER A 85 -1.81 11.51 14.60
CA SER A 85 -3.00 11.42 15.45
C SER A 85 -4.25 11.89 14.71
N VAL A 86 -4.15 13.04 14.02
CA VAL A 86 -5.24 13.58 13.20
C VAL A 86 -5.61 12.63 12.07
N PHE A 87 -4.64 12.15 11.30
CA PHE A 87 -4.91 11.28 10.15
C PHE A 87 -5.50 9.94 10.58
N HIS A 88 -4.91 9.28 11.59
CA HIS A 88 -5.43 8.02 12.10
C HIS A 88 -6.79 8.18 12.78
N LYS A 89 -7.10 9.34 13.37
CA LYS A 89 -8.45 9.62 13.88
C LYS A 89 -9.47 9.74 12.76
N ALA A 90 -9.12 10.41 11.65
CA ALA A 90 -10.01 10.63 10.51
C ALA A 90 -10.42 9.33 9.80
N VAL A 91 -9.64 8.25 9.95
CA VAL A 91 -9.96 6.93 9.38
C VAL A 91 -10.47 5.92 10.42
N ASP A 92 -10.53 6.28 11.70
CA ASP A 92 -10.87 5.36 12.80
C ASP A 92 -12.28 4.76 12.64
N HIS A 93 -13.25 5.54 12.14
CA HIS A 93 -14.59 5.03 11.86
C HIS A 93 -14.64 4.06 10.68
N ILE A 94 -13.71 4.17 9.73
CA ILE A 94 -13.62 3.29 8.56
C ILE A 94 -13.13 1.90 9.00
N TYR A 95 -12.12 1.85 9.88
CA TYR A 95 -11.67 0.59 10.49
C TYR A 95 -12.77 -0.10 11.30
N LYS A 96 -13.70 0.67 11.86
CA LYS A 96 -14.82 0.18 12.69
C LYS A 96 -16.13 0.00 11.91
N ASP A 97 -16.11 0.22 10.59
CA ASP A 97 -17.30 0.06 9.77
C ASP A 97 -17.73 -1.41 9.70
N ALA A 98 -19.01 -1.66 9.97
CA ALA A 98 -19.54 -3.02 10.08
C ALA A 98 -19.55 -3.76 8.74
N ALA A 99 -19.78 -3.05 7.62
CA ALA A 99 -19.80 -3.66 6.30
C ALA A 99 -18.38 -4.03 5.84
N LEU A 100 -17.40 -3.16 6.10
CA LEU A 100 -16.00 -3.43 5.81
C LEU A 100 -15.44 -4.55 6.68
N ASN A 101 -15.76 -4.61 7.98
CA ASN A 101 -15.32 -5.72 8.85
C ASN A 101 -15.92 -7.08 8.44
N LYS A 102 -17.08 -7.09 7.78
CA LYS A 102 -17.64 -8.32 7.20
C LYS A 102 -16.86 -8.80 5.97
N ALA A 103 -16.28 -7.88 5.19
CA ALA A 103 -15.53 -8.19 3.98
C ALA A 103 -14.02 -8.40 4.24
N ILE A 104 -13.48 -7.69 5.23
CA ILE A 104 -12.08 -7.70 5.65
C ILE A 104 -12.06 -8.14 7.12
N PRO A 105 -11.85 -9.43 7.42
CA PRO A 105 -11.85 -9.94 8.79
C PRO A 105 -10.79 -9.23 9.64
N GLU A 106 -11.14 -8.95 10.89
CA GLU A 106 -10.25 -8.32 11.89
C GLU A 106 -9.77 -6.90 11.50
N LEU A 107 -10.48 -6.21 10.60
CA LEU A 107 -10.11 -4.87 10.14
C LEU A 107 -10.00 -3.89 11.32
N GLU A 108 -10.92 -3.92 12.27
CA GLU A 108 -10.92 -3.00 13.42
C GLU A 108 -9.60 -3.01 14.22
N TYR A 109 -8.91 -4.16 14.27
CA TYR A 109 -7.66 -4.34 15.01
C TYR A 109 -6.42 -3.86 14.25
N MET A 110 -6.57 -3.49 12.97
CA MET A 110 -5.47 -2.93 12.16
C MET A 110 -5.25 -1.43 12.43
N ALA A 111 -6.25 -0.75 13.01
CA ALA A 111 -6.21 0.66 13.33
C ALA A 111 -5.02 1.03 14.24
N ARG A 112 -4.41 2.20 13.99
CA ARG A 112 -3.22 2.67 14.73
C ARG A 112 -3.46 3.89 15.62
N TYR A 113 -4.69 4.42 15.67
CA TYR A 113 -4.98 5.64 16.43
C TYR A 113 -4.58 5.52 17.91
N ASP A 114 -4.96 4.42 18.57
CA ASP A 114 -4.62 4.20 19.98
C ASP A 114 -3.11 4.07 20.22
N ALA A 115 -2.37 3.53 19.25
CA ALA A 115 -0.91 3.46 19.33
C ALA A 115 -0.29 4.86 19.26
N VAL A 116 -0.77 5.73 18.37
CA VAL A 116 -0.29 7.12 18.28
C VAL A 116 -0.63 7.92 19.54
N VAL A 117 -1.81 7.71 20.14
CA VAL A 117 -2.18 8.37 21.40
C VAL A 117 -1.23 7.94 22.54
N LYS A 118 -0.87 6.65 22.60
CA LYS A 118 0.14 6.16 23.55
C LYS A 118 1.52 6.75 23.29
N ASP A 119 1.92 6.86 22.02
CA ASP A 119 3.19 7.47 21.64
C ASP A 119 3.26 8.95 22.07
N LEU A 120 2.17 9.72 21.93
CA LEU A 120 2.08 11.08 22.46
C LEU A 120 2.25 11.11 23.98
N ALA A 121 1.59 10.20 24.70
CA ALA A 121 1.66 10.11 26.14
C ALA A 121 3.08 9.73 26.64
N ASP A 122 3.78 8.84 25.93
CA ASP A 122 5.17 8.47 26.20
C ASP A 122 6.11 9.70 26.12
N LEU A 123 5.75 10.72 25.31
CA LEU A 123 6.45 11.99 25.18
C LEU A 123 5.91 13.11 26.10
N GLY A 124 5.00 12.78 27.01
CA GLY A 124 4.42 13.74 27.97
C GLY A 124 3.33 14.65 27.38
N GLU A 125 2.84 14.36 26.18
CA GLU A 125 1.75 15.10 25.55
C GLU A 125 0.38 14.51 25.90
N GLN A 126 -0.64 15.36 25.88
CA GLN A 126 -2.04 14.91 25.95
C GLN A 126 -2.52 14.44 24.56
N PRO A 127 -3.61 13.66 24.48
CA PRO A 127 -4.23 13.35 23.19
C PRO A 127 -4.48 14.63 22.38
N TYR A 128 -3.99 14.67 21.16
CA TYR A 128 -4.06 15.87 20.34
C TYR A 128 -5.48 16.09 19.82
N ALA A 129 -6.03 17.28 20.08
CA ALA A 129 -7.29 17.73 19.52
C ALA A 129 -7.00 18.58 18.28
N TYR A 130 -7.60 18.23 17.15
CA TYR A 130 -7.52 19.03 15.94
C TYR A 130 -8.60 20.10 15.96
N ASP A 131 -8.23 21.35 15.67
CA ASP A 131 -9.11 22.51 15.82
C ASP A 131 -10.17 22.62 14.69
N LYS A 132 -10.14 21.72 13.72
CA LYS A 132 -11.05 21.70 12.56
C LYS A 132 -11.81 20.39 12.49
N GLU A 133 -12.91 20.42 11.76
CA GLU A 133 -13.70 19.23 11.48
C GLU A 133 -12.86 18.19 10.72
N LEU A 134 -12.88 16.96 11.23
CA LEU A 134 -12.22 15.85 10.57
C LEU A 134 -13.10 15.32 9.43
N PRO A 135 -12.49 14.94 8.30
CA PRO A 135 -13.20 14.20 7.25
C PRO A 135 -13.87 12.95 7.83
N HIS A 136 -15.10 12.69 7.41
CA HIS A 136 -15.86 11.49 7.78
C HIS A 136 -16.32 10.78 6.51
N GLU A 137 -15.35 10.26 5.76
CA GLU A 137 -15.62 9.66 4.45
C GLU A 137 -16.37 8.33 4.57
N THR A 138 -17.26 8.03 3.63
CA THR A 138 -18.08 6.80 3.63
C THR A 138 -18.12 6.16 2.24
N GLY A 139 -18.73 4.98 2.12
CA GLY A 139 -18.89 4.30 0.83
C GLY A 139 -17.55 3.96 0.14
N ASN A 140 -17.53 4.03 -1.19
CA ASN A 140 -16.36 3.61 -1.97
C ASN A 140 -15.12 4.47 -1.72
N LYS A 141 -15.30 5.78 -1.50
CA LYS A 141 -14.19 6.67 -1.16
C LYS A 141 -13.49 6.26 0.13
N ALA A 142 -14.22 5.80 1.14
CA ALA A 142 -13.65 5.34 2.40
C ALA A 142 -12.69 4.16 2.21
N ILE A 143 -12.92 3.31 1.20
CA ILE A 143 -12.00 2.22 0.83
C ILE A 143 -10.65 2.79 0.37
N GLY A 144 -10.65 3.92 -0.34
CA GLY A 144 -9.44 4.65 -0.73
C GLY A 144 -8.67 5.23 0.45
N TRP A 145 -9.38 5.80 1.42
CA TRP A 145 -8.80 6.28 2.67
C TRP A 145 -8.18 5.13 3.48
N LEU A 146 -8.87 3.99 3.56
CA LEU A 146 -8.37 2.79 4.19
C LEU A 146 -7.10 2.27 3.50
N TYR A 147 -7.08 2.20 2.17
CA TYR A 147 -5.88 1.85 1.40
C TYR A 147 -4.69 2.77 1.70
N CYS A 148 -4.93 4.09 1.79
CA CYS A 148 -3.89 5.06 2.13
C CYS A 148 -3.32 4.83 3.54
N ALA A 149 -4.20 4.60 4.52
CA ALA A 149 -3.80 4.35 5.90
C ALA A 149 -3.01 3.04 6.03
N GLU A 150 -3.50 1.93 5.46
CA GLU A 150 -2.79 0.66 5.51
C GLU A 150 -1.48 0.66 4.70
N GLY A 151 -1.47 1.35 3.55
CA GLY A 151 -0.26 1.49 2.74
C GLY A 151 0.87 2.23 3.49
N SER A 152 0.52 3.20 4.34
CA SER A 152 1.50 3.93 5.14
C SER A 152 2.27 3.03 6.12
N ASN A 153 1.64 1.95 6.61
CA ASN A 153 2.27 0.97 7.52
C ASN A 153 3.41 0.19 6.84
N LEU A 154 3.32 -0.04 5.53
CA LEU A 154 4.37 -0.68 4.76
C LEU A 154 5.63 0.22 4.70
N GLY A 155 5.42 1.51 4.42
CA GLY A 155 6.48 2.52 4.33
C GLY A 155 7.08 2.94 5.66
N ALA A 156 6.36 2.73 6.76
CA ALA A 156 6.80 3.08 8.12
C ALA A 156 8.10 2.40 8.58
N ALA A 157 8.66 1.42 7.84
CA ALA A 157 9.95 0.81 8.16
C ALA A 157 11.09 1.84 8.21
N PHE A 158 11.14 2.76 7.24
CA PHE A 158 12.14 3.81 7.20
C PHE A 158 11.95 4.83 8.34
N LEU A 159 10.72 5.23 8.61
CA LEU A 159 10.36 6.13 9.70
C LEU A 159 10.70 5.52 11.07
N PHE A 160 10.39 4.25 11.29
CA PHE A 160 10.72 3.53 12.52
C PHE A 160 12.23 3.49 12.77
N LYS A 161 13.03 3.29 11.72
CA LYS A 161 14.49 3.35 11.82
C LYS A 161 15.00 4.73 12.24
N HIS A 162 14.33 5.81 11.83
CA HIS A 162 14.70 7.17 12.22
C HIS A 162 14.23 7.52 13.64
N ALA A 163 13.04 7.08 14.04
CA ALA A 163 12.54 7.23 15.40
C ALA A 163 13.50 6.60 16.43
N LYS A 164 14.10 5.44 16.11
CA LYS A 164 15.13 4.79 16.93
C LYS A 164 16.39 5.63 17.17
N LYS A 165 16.68 6.62 16.33
CA LYS A 165 17.81 7.55 16.54
C LYS A 165 17.51 8.58 17.63
N LEU A 166 16.23 8.75 17.98
CA LEU A 166 15.74 9.56 19.10
C LEU A 166 15.40 8.69 20.32
N ASP A 167 15.91 7.45 20.38
CA ASP A 167 15.63 6.48 21.44
C ASP A 167 14.14 6.08 21.59
N PHE A 168 13.36 6.22 20.51
CA PHE A 168 11.98 5.72 20.43
C PHE A 168 11.91 4.36 19.74
N ASP A 169 11.06 3.47 20.24
CA ASP A 169 10.87 2.13 19.71
C ASP A 169 9.42 1.66 19.80
N GLY A 170 9.19 0.38 19.52
CA GLY A 170 7.85 -0.21 19.49
C GLY A 170 7.18 -0.28 20.86
N GLU A 171 7.90 0.04 21.94
CA GLU A 171 7.42 0.06 23.31
C GLU A 171 7.50 1.45 23.97
N ASN A 172 8.03 2.46 23.28
CA ASN A 172 8.14 3.82 23.79
C ASN A 172 8.19 4.83 22.64
N GLY A 173 7.14 5.62 22.45
CA GLY A 173 7.10 6.74 21.51
C GLY A 173 7.02 6.41 20.01
N ALA A 174 7.21 5.15 19.58
CA ALA A 174 7.10 4.74 18.19
C ALA A 174 6.31 3.42 17.98
N ARG A 175 5.33 3.14 18.86
CA ARG A 175 4.42 1.99 18.78
C ARG A 175 3.65 1.95 17.47
N HIS A 176 3.17 3.10 16.99
CA HIS A 176 2.40 3.17 15.73
C HIS A 176 3.24 2.79 14.51
N LEU A 177 4.56 3.02 14.55
CA LEU A 177 5.48 2.67 13.48
C LEU A 177 5.97 1.23 13.56
N ALA A 178 5.75 0.52 14.68
CA ALA A 178 6.21 -0.85 14.87
C ALA A 178 5.62 -1.80 13.80
N PRO A 179 6.41 -2.77 13.30
CA PRO A 179 5.92 -3.71 12.30
C PRO A 179 4.77 -4.55 12.87
N HIS A 180 3.85 -4.96 12.00
CA HIS A 180 2.88 -6.00 12.34
C HIS A 180 3.61 -7.28 12.82
N PRO A 181 3.10 -8.06 13.80
CA PRO A 181 3.75 -9.26 14.30
C PRO A 181 4.15 -10.29 13.22
N ASP A 182 3.29 -10.47 12.21
CA ASP A 182 3.56 -11.31 11.03
C ASP A 182 4.55 -10.73 10.00
N GLY A 183 5.01 -9.49 10.21
CA GLY A 183 5.84 -8.73 9.29
C GLY A 183 5.04 -7.89 8.28
N ARG A 184 5.56 -6.70 7.95
CA ARG A 184 4.89 -5.69 7.10
C ARG A 184 4.45 -6.24 5.74
N GLY A 185 5.36 -6.91 5.04
CA GLY A 185 5.09 -7.41 3.69
C GLY A 185 4.07 -8.55 3.64
N LYS A 186 4.02 -9.41 4.68
CA LYS A 186 3.03 -10.48 4.76
C LYS A 186 1.65 -9.90 5.05
N HIS A 187 1.56 -8.99 6.02
CA HIS A 187 0.32 -8.30 6.37
C HIS A 187 -0.24 -7.49 5.18
N TRP A 188 0.60 -6.69 4.52
CA TRP A 188 0.20 -5.90 3.35
C TRP A 188 -0.34 -6.76 2.20
N ARG A 189 0.33 -7.89 1.89
CA ARG A 189 -0.15 -8.80 0.84
C ARG A 189 -1.52 -9.39 1.18
N ALA A 190 -1.74 -9.79 2.42
CA ALA A 190 -3.04 -10.30 2.87
C ALA A 190 -4.13 -9.22 2.76
N PHE A 191 -3.85 -7.98 3.18
CA PHE A 191 -4.77 -6.86 3.03
C PHE A 191 -5.08 -6.57 1.54
N VAL A 192 -4.08 -6.56 0.67
CA VAL A 192 -4.26 -6.35 -0.78
C VAL A 192 -5.10 -7.45 -1.42
N GLU A 193 -4.96 -8.71 -1.00
CA GLU A 193 -5.81 -9.81 -1.47
C GLU A 193 -7.28 -9.55 -1.12
N LEU A 194 -7.57 -9.16 0.13
CA LEU A 194 -8.92 -8.80 0.58
C LEU A 194 -9.47 -7.58 -0.18
N LEU A 195 -8.64 -6.56 -0.41
CA LEU A 195 -9.01 -5.36 -1.16
C LEU A 195 -9.39 -5.68 -2.62
N ASN A 196 -8.62 -6.56 -3.29
CA ASN A 196 -8.93 -6.99 -4.65
C ASN A 196 -10.17 -7.89 -4.71
N ALA A 197 -10.55 -8.55 -3.61
CA ALA A 197 -11.72 -9.41 -3.52
C ALA A 197 -13.03 -8.63 -3.27
N LEU A 198 -12.96 -7.32 -3.01
CA LEU A 198 -14.16 -6.50 -2.89
C LEU A 198 -14.91 -6.44 -4.22
N PRO A 199 -16.25 -6.60 -4.22
CA PRO A 199 -17.05 -6.63 -5.45
C PRO A 199 -17.31 -5.20 -5.98
N LEU A 200 -16.24 -4.49 -6.34
CA LEU A 200 -16.29 -3.11 -6.86
C LEU A 200 -16.25 -3.13 -8.39
N ASP A 201 -17.28 -2.55 -9.01
CA ASP A 201 -17.26 -2.24 -10.43
C ASP A 201 -16.29 -1.09 -10.76
N GLU A 202 -16.12 -0.77 -12.04
CA GLU A 202 -15.16 0.26 -12.47
C GLU A 202 -15.47 1.65 -11.90
N ALA A 203 -16.75 2.00 -11.76
CA ALA A 203 -17.16 3.28 -11.20
C ALA A 203 -16.82 3.36 -9.71
N ALA A 204 -17.13 2.32 -8.95
CA ALA A 204 -16.79 2.20 -7.54
C ALA A 204 -15.26 2.21 -7.32
N GLN A 205 -14.49 1.53 -8.18
CA GLN A 205 -13.03 1.60 -8.15
C GLN A 205 -12.51 3.02 -8.41
N ALA A 206 -13.11 3.75 -9.35
CA ALA A 206 -12.74 5.13 -9.62
C ALA A 206 -13.04 6.06 -8.44
N GLU A 207 -14.18 5.88 -7.77
CA GLU A 207 -14.52 6.60 -6.53
C GLU A 207 -13.51 6.29 -5.40
N ALA A 208 -13.14 5.04 -5.21
CA ALA A 208 -12.15 4.65 -4.22
C ALA A 208 -10.76 5.25 -4.52
N ILE A 209 -10.35 5.28 -5.79
CA ILE A 209 -9.11 5.95 -6.21
C ILE A 209 -9.17 7.45 -5.91
N GLN A 210 -10.31 8.08 -6.14
CA GLN A 210 -10.51 9.50 -5.80
C GLN A 210 -10.43 9.72 -4.28
N GLY A 211 -11.04 8.84 -3.48
CA GLY A 211 -10.93 8.86 -2.02
C GLY A 211 -9.47 8.73 -1.54
N ALA A 212 -8.66 7.87 -2.16
CA ALA A 212 -7.23 7.76 -1.83
C ALA A 212 -6.47 9.06 -2.12
N LYS A 213 -6.75 9.73 -3.25
CA LYS A 213 -6.17 11.05 -3.58
C LYS A 213 -6.57 12.11 -2.56
N GLU A 214 -7.83 12.10 -2.12
CA GLU A 214 -8.36 13.01 -1.09
C GLU A 214 -7.70 12.76 0.28
N ALA A 215 -7.47 11.50 0.65
CA ALA A 215 -6.75 11.14 1.87
C ALA A 215 -5.31 11.71 1.90
N PHE A 216 -4.55 11.54 0.81
CA PHE A 216 -3.22 12.13 0.69
C PHE A 216 -3.25 13.67 0.70
N ALA A 217 -4.23 14.28 0.06
CA ALA A 217 -4.39 15.73 0.07
C ALA A 217 -4.67 16.25 1.48
N PHE A 218 -5.56 15.60 2.22
CA PHE A 218 -5.86 15.91 3.61
C PHE A 218 -4.61 15.76 4.49
N TYR A 219 -3.85 14.68 4.33
CA TYR A 219 -2.60 14.47 5.07
C TYR A 219 -1.63 15.66 4.89
N LYS A 220 -1.48 16.18 3.66
CA LYS A 220 -0.65 17.38 3.41
C LYS A 220 -1.19 18.65 4.05
N VAL A 221 -2.52 18.84 4.08
CA VAL A 221 -3.14 19.98 4.77
C VAL A 221 -2.77 19.96 6.25
N VAL A 222 -2.99 18.83 6.92
CA VAL A 222 -2.66 18.66 8.34
C VAL A 222 -1.17 18.84 8.58
N LEU A 223 -0.31 18.28 7.71
CA LEU A 223 1.14 18.41 7.83
C LEU A 223 1.55 19.88 7.79
N ARG A 224 1.08 20.63 6.79
CA ARG A 224 1.42 22.05 6.64
C ARG A 224 0.99 22.86 7.85
N GLU A 225 -0.22 22.63 8.33
CA GLU A 225 -0.74 23.33 9.51
C GLU A 225 0.07 23.01 10.76
N THR A 226 0.38 21.73 10.99
CA THR A 226 1.10 21.27 12.18
C THR A 226 2.55 21.78 12.20
N PHE A 227 3.17 21.93 11.03
CA PHE A 227 4.54 22.42 10.87
C PHE A 227 4.64 23.91 10.51
N GLY A 228 3.53 24.65 10.47
CA GLY A 228 3.51 26.10 10.20
C GLY A 228 3.92 26.48 8.76
N LEU A 229 3.67 25.61 7.79
CA LEU A 229 3.97 25.85 6.38
C LEU A 229 2.83 26.60 5.66
N PRO A 230 3.11 27.33 4.57
CA PRO A 230 2.08 27.87 3.68
C PRO A 230 1.14 26.77 3.14
N ALA A 231 -0.12 27.14 2.87
CA ALA A 231 -1.18 26.19 2.47
C ALA A 231 -0.86 25.35 1.22
N ASN A 232 -0.04 25.87 0.32
CA ASN A 232 0.39 25.22 -0.92
C ASN A 232 1.86 24.76 -0.90
N ALA A 233 2.50 24.71 0.29
CA ALA A 233 3.90 24.29 0.40
C ALA A 233 4.09 22.84 -0.03
N GLU A 234 5.10 22.61 -0.86
CA GLU A 234 5.58 21.29 -1.27
C GLU A 234 7.06 21.18 -0.91
N ALA A 235 7.61 19.97 -0.95
CA ALA A 235 9.03 19.75 -0.75
C ALA A 235 9.87 20.50 -1.81
N PRO A 236 11.15 20.80 -1.51
CA PRO A 236 12.06 21.38 -2.50
C PRO A 236 12.10 20.57 -3.81
N ALA A 237 12.13 21.27 -4.94
CA ALA A 237 12.18 20.64 -6.25
C ALA A 237 13.41 19.73 -6.39
N GLY A 238 13.20 18.53 -6.93
CA GLY A 238 14.27 17.55 -7.16
C GLY A 238 14.51 16.56 -6.01
N MET A 239 13.79 16.68 -4.88
CA MET A 239 13.79 15.65 -3.85
C MET A 239 13.20 14.34 -4.40
N GLN A 240 13.88 13.22 -4.15
CA GLN A 240 13.44 11.89 -4.56
C GLN A 240 12.86 11.14 -3.36
N ALA A 241 11.68 10.57 -3.54
CA ALA A 241 10.99 9.83 -2.50
C ALA A 241 11.80 8.59 -2.08
N HIS A 242 11.73 8.26 -0.79
CA HIS A 242 12.28 7.04 -0.23
C HIS A 242 11.40 5.85 -0.61
N ARG A 243 11.62 5.32 -1.81
CA ARG A 243 10.90 4.14 -2.29
C ARG A 243 11.43 2.88 -1.59
N HIS A 244 10.50 2.07 -1.08
CA HIS A 244 10.74 0.70 -0.62
C HIS A 244 10.37 -0.33 -1.69
#